data_AF-A0A6J4JJ37-F1
#
_entry.id   AF-A0A6J4JJ37-F1
#
_cell.length_a   1.000
_cell.length_b   1.000
_cell.length_c   1.000
_cell.angle_alpha   90.00
_cell.angle_beta   90.00
_cell.angle_gamma   90.00
#
_symmetry.space_group_name_H-M   'P 1'
#
loop_
_entity.id
_entity.type
_entity.pdbx_description
1 polymer ?
#
loop_
_entity_poly.entity_id
_entity_poly.type
_entity_poly.pdbx_seq_one_letter_code
_entity_poly.pdbx_strand_id
1 'polypeptide(L)'
;AHGSLTEPGRSSALEITCPGMEAAMALVGAARRLGVVAKAREVRGADRVVVRDGDAIGALLTRLGAHTSVLAWEERRMRREVRATANRLANFDDANLRRSVKAAVTATARVNRALELLGEEVPDHLVQAGRLRVEHEQASLEELGQLADPPMTKDAVAGRIRRLLAMADKKAKDMRVPDTSSVVTEEMSEMADR
;
A
#
# COMPACT_ATOMS: atom_id res chain seq x y z
N ALA A 1 -30.12 -32.38 -9.44
CA ALA A 1 -28.80 -31.72 -9.41
C ALA A 1 -28.76 -30.79 -8.19
N HIS A 2 -27.65 -30.76 -7.45
CA HIS A 2 -27.48 -29.88 -6.29
C HIS A 2 -26.49 -28.76 -6.65
N GLY A 3 -26.87 -27.51 -6.37
CA GLY A 3 -26.02 -26.34 -6.58
C GLY A 3 -25.50 -25.78 -5.25
N SER A 4 -24.29 -25.22 -5.26
CA SER A 4 -23.73 -24.50 -4.12
C SER A 4 -23.00 -23.24 -4.58
N LEU A 5 -23.15 -22.16 -3.82
CA LEU A 5 -22.50 -20.87 -4.06
C LEU A 5 -21.64 -20.52 -2.85
N THR A 6 -20.34 -20.29 -3.05
CA THR A 6 -19.43 -19.84 -1.99
C THR A 6 -19.50 -18.32 -1.81
N GLU A 7 -18.78 -17.76 -0.83
CA GLU A 7 -18.71 -16.31 -0.70
C GLU A 7 -17.89 -15.63 -1.81
N PRO A 8 -18.22 -14.37 -2.15
CA PRO A 8 -17.38 -13.57 -3.03
C PRO A 8 -15.96 -13.35 -2.50
N GLY A 9 -14.97 -13.41 -3.39
CA GLY A 9 -13.56 -13.18 -3.07
C GLY A 9 -12.62 -14.09 -3.85
N ARG A 10 -11.47 -14.42 -3.23
CA ARG A 10 -10.41 -15.21 -3.87
C ARG A 10 -10.84 -16.63 -4.25
N SER A 11 -11.83 -17.18 -3.54
CA SER A 11 -12.31 -18.55 -3.70
C SER A 11 -13.78 -18.61 -4.12
N SER A 12 -14.24 -17.62 -4.89
CA SER A 12 -15.58 -17.63 -5.47
C SER A 12 -15.81 -18.82 -6.37
N ALA A 13 -16.93 -19.50 -6.16
CA ALA A 13 -17.34 -20.65 -6.93
C ALA A 13 -18.86 -20.80 -6.86
N LEU A 14 -19.47 -20.91 -8.03
CA LEU A 14 -20.78 -21.53 -8.20
C LEU A 14 -20.53 -22.94 -8.75
N GLU A 15 -20.98 -23.95 -8.02
CA GLU A 15 -20.80 -25.36 -8.38
C GLU A 15 -22.15 -26.05 -8.57
N ILE A 16 -22.22 -26.94 -9.57
CA ILE A 16 -23.38 -27.80 -9.83
C ILE A 16 -22.89 -29.23 -9.91
N THR A 17 -23.34 -30.07 -8.97
CA THR A 17 -23.10 -31.52 -9.01
C THR A 17 -24.00 -32.17 -10.04
N CYS A 18 -23.39 -32.92 -10.97
CA CYS A 18 -24.01 -33.56 -12.11
C CYS A 18 -24.11 -35.08 -11.89
N PRO A 19 -25.09 -35.75 -12.50
CA PRO A 19 -25.24 -37.20 -12.42
C PRO A 19 -24.19 -37.98 -13.24
N GLY A 20 -23.47 -37.31 -14.13
CA GLY A 20 -22.42 -37.89 -14.97
C GLY A 20 -21.76 -36.83 -15.86
N MET A 21 -20.67 -37.21 -16.53
CA MET A 21 -19.84 -36.33 -17.37
C MET A 21 -20.63 -35.75 -18.55
N GLU A 22 -21.55 -36.51 -19.13
CA GLU A 22 -22.39 -36.08 -20.25
C GLU A 22 -23.27 -34.89 -19.85
N ALA A 23 -23.88 -34.98 -18.66
CA ALA A 23 -24.68 -33.90 -18.09
C ALA A 23 -23.82 -32.68 -17.75
N ALA A 24 -22.61 -32.90 -17.22
CA ALA A 24 -21.66 -31.82 -16.94
C ALA A 24 -21.24 -31.09 -18.21
N MET A 25 -20.91 -31.82 -19.28
CA MET A 25 -20.54 -31.25 -20.58
C MET A 25 -21.71 -30.50 -21.23
N ALA A 26 -22.93 -31.04 -21.13
CA ALA A 26 -24.13 -30.35 -21.61
C ALA A 26 -24.36 -29.02 -20.88
N LEU A 27 -24.17 -28.99 -19.56
CA LEU A 27 -24.28 -27.78 -18.75
C LEU A 27 -23.18 -26.77 -19.05
N VAL A 28 -21.94 -27.20 -19.30
CA VAL A 28 -20.87 -26.31 -19.78
C VAL A 28 -21.24 -25.68 -21.12
N GLY A 29 -21.78 -26.47 -22.05
CA GLY A 29 -22.28 -25.97 -23.33
C GLY A 29 -23.42 -24.96 -23.18
N ALA A 30 -24.34 -25.21 -22.25
CA ALA A 30 -25.44 -24.29 -21.94
C ALA A 30 -24.93 -22.97 -21.34
N ALA A 31 -24.02 -23.02 -20.37
CA ALA A 31 -23.39 -21.84 -19.78
C ALA A 31 -22.69 -21.00 -20.86
N ARG A 32 -21.98 -21.65 -21.80
CA ARG A 32 -21.31 -20.96 -22.90
C ARG A 32 -22.29 -20.20 -23.81
N ARG A 33 -23.48 -20.78 -24.09
CA ARG A 33 -24.54 -20.08 -24.85
C ARG A 33 -25.10 -18.87 -24.12
N LEU A 34 -25.00 -18.84 -22.79
CA LEU A 34 -25.36 -17.70 -21.95
C LEU A 34 -24.22 -16.68 -21.78
N GLY A 35 -23.09 -16.88 -22.46
CA GLY A 35 -21.89 -16.03 -22.35
C GLY A 35 -21.05 -16.28 -21.09
N VAL A 36 -21.27 -17.39 -20.39
CA VAL A 36 -20.61 -17.72 -19.13
C VAL A 36 -19.60 -18.84 -19.35
N VAL A 37 -18.35 -18.62 -18.94
CA VAL A 37 -17.30 -19.63 -18.99
C VAL A 37 -17.42 -20.54 -17.76
N ALA A 38 -17.83 -21.79 -17.99
CA ALA A 38 -17.88 -22.83 -16.97
C ALA A 38 -16.89 -23.97 -17.30
N LYS A 39 -16.44 -24.70 -16.27
CA LYS A 39 -15.56 -25.87 -16.44
C LYS A 39 -16.16 -27.10 -15.79
N ALA A 40 -16.18 -28.22 -16.52
CA ALA A 40 -16.45 -29.53 -15.95
C ALA A 40 -15.19 -30.05 -15.24
N ARG A 41 -15.36 -30.72 -14.11
CA ARG A 41 -14.30 -31.39 -13.36
C ARG A 41 -14.88 -32.50 -12.50
N GLU A 42 -14.08 -33.53 -12.27
CA GLU A 42 -14.40 -34.56 -11.28
C GLU A 42 -13.87 -34.14 -9.90
N VAL A 43 -14.71 -34.24 -8.87
CA VAL A 43 -14.33 -33.95 -7.48
C VAL A 43 -14.87 -35.06 -6.59
N ARG A 44 -13.95 -35.84 -5.99
CA ARG A 44 -14.29 -36.96 -5.08
C ARG A 44 -15.27 -37.97 -5.72
N GLY A 45 -15.05 -38.33 -6.99
CA GLY A 45 -15.90 -39.28 -7.72
C GLY A 45 -17.23 -38.71 -8.20
N ALA A 46 -17.45 -37.40 -8.10
CA ALA A 46 -18.65 -36.73 -8.62
C ALA A 46 -18.29 -35.71 -9.70
N ASP A 47 -19.00 -35.74 -10.82
CA ASP A 47 -18.88 -34.75 -11.89
C ASP A 47 -19.50 -33.42 -11.46
N ARG A 48 -18.76 -32.33 -11.65
CA ARG A 48 -19.18 -30.99 -11.27
C ARG A 48 -18.91 -29.97 -12.37
N VAL A 49 -19.83 -29.03 -12.52
CA VAL A 49 -19.62 -27.83 -13.32
C VAL A 49 -19.35 -26.65 -12.40
N VAL A 50 -18.30 -25.89 -12.66
CA VAL A 50 -17.88 -24.78 -11.82
C VAL A 50 -17.68 -23.50 -12.63
N VAL A 51 -18.22 -22.41 -12.09
CA VAL A 51 -17.93 -21.02 -12.50
C VAL A 51 -17.20 -20.35 -11.35
N ARG A 52 -16.03 -19.75 -11.62
CA ARG A 52 -15.19 -19.12 -10.58
C ARG A 52 -15.14 -17.60 -10.65
N ASP A 53 -15.34 -17.07 -11.84
CA ASP A 53 -15.30 -15.64 -12.06
C ASP A 53 -16.55 -14.98 -11.45
N GLY A 54 -16.34 -13.94 -10.63
CA GLY A 54 -17.41 -13.37 -9.84
C GLY A 54 -18.46 -12.63 -10.66
N ASP A 55 -18.03 -12.00 -11.76
CA ASP A 55 -18.92 -11.34 -12.71
C ASP A 55 -19.73 -12.39 -13.48
N ALA A 56 -19.09 -13.47 -13.92
CA ALA A 56 -19.72 -14.59 -14.60
C ALA A 56 -20.73 -15.33 -13.71
N ILE A 57 -20.47 -15.46 -12.41
CA ILE A 57 -21.42 -16.00 -11.42
C ILE A 57 -22.67 -15.09 -11.34
N GLY A 58 -22.48 -13.78 -11.17
CA GLY A 58 -23.60 -12.82 -11.11
C GLY A 58 -24.42 -12.79 -12.40
N ALA A 59 -23.74 -12.80 -13.55
CA ALA A 59 -24.37 -12.88 -14.87
C ALA A 59 -25.18 -14.17 -15.04
N LEU A 60 -24.63 -15.33 -14.62
CA LEU A 60 -25.35 -16.60 -14.70
C LEU A 60 -26.60 -16.61 -13.81
N LEU A 61 -26.48 -16.18 -12.54
CA LEU A 61 -27.62 -16.09 -11.62
C LEU A 61 -28.72 -15.17 -12.16
N THR A 62 -28.33 -14.07 -12.81
CA THR A 62 -29.26 -13.13 -13.47
C THR A 62 -29.99 -13.79 -14.63
N ARG A 63 -29.26 -14.48 -15.52
CA ARG A 63 -29.84 -15.20 -16.68
C ARG A 63 -30.75 -16.34 -16.26
N LEU A 64 -30.49 -16.96 -15.09
CA LEU A 64 -31.33 -18.01 -14.50
C LEU A 64 -32.58 -17.46 -13.79
N GLY A 65 -32.72 -16.14 -13.65
CA GLY A 65 -33.85 -15.53 -12.92
C GLY A 65 -33.77 -15.70 -11.40
N ALA A 66 -32.59 -16.02 -10.85
CA ALA A 66 -32.38 -16.27 -9.42
C ALA A 66 -32.25 -14.95 -8.64
N HIS A 67 -33.28 -14.10 -8.67
CA HIS A 67 -33.23 -12.71 -8.20
C HIS A 67 -32.73 -12.55 -6.76
N THR A 68 -33.19 -13.39 -5.83
CA THR A 68 -32.75 -13.35 -4.42
C THR A 68 -31.28 -13.71 -4.28
N SER A 69 -30.79 -14.67 -5.07
CA SER A 69 -29.37 -15.06 -5.10
C SER A 69 -28.49 -13.97 -5.71
N VAL A 70 -28.96 -13.29 -6.77
CA VAL A 70 -28.25 -12.15 -7.37
C VAL A 70 -28.08 -11.03 -6.37
N LEU A 71 -29.16 -10.60 -5.71
CA LEU A 71 -29.09 -9.50 -4.72
C LEU A 71 -28.13 -9.84 -3.58
N ALA A 72 -28.22 -11.05 -3.02
CA ALA A 72 -27.33 -11.49 -1.95
C ALA A 72 -25.88 -11.69 -2.43
N TRP A 73 -25.65 -12.00 -3.70
CA TRP A 73 -24.32 -12.09 -4.31
C TRP A 73 -23.68 -10.71 -4.45
N GLU A 74 -24.40 -9.76 -5.04
CA GLU A 74 -23.91 -8.41 -5.27
C GLU A 74 -23.70 -7.64 -3.96
N GLU A 75 -24.59 -7.79 -2.97
CA GLU A 75 -24.42 -7.16 -1.65
C GLU A 75 -23.12 -7.64 -0.96
N ARG A 76 -22.83 -8.95 -1.04
CA ARG A 76 -21.58 -9.51 -0.49
C ARG A 76 -20.35 -9.07 -1.29
N ARG A 77 -20.45 -8.97 -2.62
CA ARG A 77 -19.36 -8.44 -3.48
C ARG A 77 -19.02 -7.01 -3.11
N MET A 78 -20.02 -6.14 -3.11
CA MET A 78 -19.86 -4.72 -2.80
C MET A 78 -19.25 -4.52 -1.41
N ARG A 79 -19.79 -5.18 -0.39
CA ARG A 79 -19.25 -5.11 0.98
C ARG A 79 -17.77 -5.53 1.05
N ARG A 80 -17.37 -6.54 0.29
CA ARG A 80 -15.96 -6.98 0.25
C ARG A 80 -15.08 -5.97 -0.47
N GLU A 81 -15.54 -5.41 -1.58
CA GLU A 81 -14.81 -4.39 -2.33
C GLU A 81 -14.59 -3.11 -1.51
N VAL A 82 -15.61 -2.66 -0.79
CA VAL A 82 -15.53 -1.52 0.13
C VAL A 82 -14.47 -1.80 1.21
N ARG A 83 -14.53 -2.97 1.86
CA ARG A 83 -13.54 -3.36 2.89
C ARG A 83 -12.13 -3.49 2.33
N ALA A 84 -11.98 -4.10 1.16
CA ALA A 84 -10.67 -4.25 0.52
C ALA A 84 -10.05 -2.89 0.16
N THR A 85 -10.87 -1.94 -0.27
CA THR A 85 -10.44 -0.57 -0.56
C THR A 85 -10.07 0.19 0.71
N ALA A 86 -10.90 0.12 1.76
CA ALA A 86 -10.61 0.71 3.06
C ALA A 86 -9.30 0.14 3.66
N ASN A 87 -9.11 -1.17 3.63
CA ASN A 87 -7.88 -1.80 4.13
C ASN A 87 -6.65 -1.40 3.32
N ARG A 88 -6.77 -1.30 1.98
CA ARG A 88 -5.66 -0.82 1.13
C ARG A 88 -5.28 0.62 1.47
N LEU A 89 -6.27 1.49 1.69
CA LEU A 89 -6.04 2.88 2.07
C LEU A 89 -5.38 2.97 3.45
N ALA A 90 -5.91 2.28 4.46
CA ALA A 90 -5.36 2.27 5.81
C ALA A 90 -3.90 1.76 5.84
N ASN A 91 -3.62 0.68 5.11
CA ASN A 91 -2.26 0.15 5.00
C ASN A 91 -1.30 1.11 4.28
N PHE A 92 -1.81 1.84 3.28
CA PHE A 92 -1.03 2.85 2.56
C PHE A 92 -0.68 4.05 3.46
N ASP A 93 -1.66 4.52 4.23
CA ASP A 93 -1.47 5.63 5.17
C ASP A 93 -0.50 5.26 6.28
N ASP A 94 -0.63 4.07 6.87
CA ASP A 94 0.31 3.54 7.87
C ASP A 94 1.74 3.43 7.31
N ALA A 95 1.91 2.83 6.12
CA ALA A 95 3.22 2.70 5.48
C ALA A 95 3.86 4.07 5.16
N ASN A 96 3.06 5.04 4.71
CA ASN A 96 3.55 6.39 4.44
C ASN A 96 3.93 7.14 5.71
N LEU A 97 3.14 7.01 6.78
CA LEU A 97 3.43 7.62 8.08
C LEU A 97 4.76 7.08 8.62
N ARG A 98 4.91 5.75 8.68
CA ARG A 98 6.14 5.08 9.14
C ARG A 98 7.37 5.54 8.36
N ARG A 99 7.27 5.55 7.02
CA ARG A 99 8.36 6.01 6.14
C ARG A 99 8.71 7.47 6.40
N SER A 100 7.72 8.32 6.63
CA SER A 100 7.92 9.75 6.85
C SER A 100 8.56 10.02 8.21
N VAL A 101 8.12 9.33 9.27
CA VAL A 101 8.72 9.39 10.61
C VAL A 101 10.18 8.94 10.56
N LYS A 102 10.47 7.79 9.94
CA LYS A 102 11.85 7.30 9.78
C LYS A 102 12.74 8.31 9.06
N ALA A 103 12.25 8.90 7.98
CA ALA A 103 12.98 9.90 7.23
C ALA A 103 13.24 11.18 8.05
N ALA A 104 12.26 11.62 8.85
CA ALA A 104 12.41 12.78 9.73
C ALA A 104 13.48 12.54 10.81
N VAL A 105 13.39 11.43 11.54
CA VAL A 105 14.36 11.03 12.59
C VAL A 105 15.77 10.91 12.02
N THR A 106 15.91 10.24 10.86
CA THR A 106 17.19 10.11 10.17
C THR A 106 17.73 11.47 9.74
N ALA A 107 16.89 12.33 9.16
CA ALA A 107 17.31 13.66 8.74
C ALA A 107 17.75 14.52 9.92
N THR A 108 17.04 14.49 11.05
CA THR A 108 17.39 15.20 12.28
C THR A 108 18.77 14.81 12.79
N ALA A 109 19.05 13.51 12.92
CA ALA A 109 20.35 13.03 13.39
C ALA A 109 21.50 13.49 12.48
N ARG A 110 21.30 13.36 11.16
CA ARG A 110 22.28 13.79 10.16
C ARG A 110 22.49 15.30 10.19
N VAL A 111 21.44 16.09 10.38
CA VAL A 111 21.51 17.56 10.47
C VAL A 111 22.24 17.99 11.72
N ASN A 112 21.98 17.37 12.88
CA ASN A 112 22.75 17.61 14.11
C ASN A 112 24.25 17.43 13.85
N ARG A 113 24.62 16.28 13.25
CA ARG A 113 26.01 16.01 12.89
C ARG A 113 26.59 17.01 11.88
N ALA A 114 25.79 17.43 10.91
CA ALA A 114 26.20 18.40 9.90
C ALA A 114 26.54 19.77 10.51
N LEU A 115 25.73 20.23 11.47
CA LEU A 115 25.96 21.50 12.16
C LEU A 115 27.24 21.46 13.01
N GLU A 116 27.51 20.33 13.68
CA GLU A 116 28.76 20.12 14.41
C GLU A 116 30.00 20.13 13.51
N LEU A 117 29.94 19.44 12.36
CA LEU A 117 31.06 19.30 11.44
C LEU A 117 31.42 20.63 10.74
N LEU A 118 30.40 21.37 10.34
CA LEU A 118 30.60 22.59 9.55
C LEU A 118 30.91 23.80 10.43
N GLY A 119 30.32 23.91 11.63
CA GLY A 119 30.53 25.05 12.53
C GLY A 119 30.08 26.36 11.89
N GLU A 120 30.92 27.40 11.96
CA GLU A 120 30.63 28.75 11.45
C GLU A 120 30.72 28.88 9.92
N GLU A 121 31.19 27.87 9.20
CA GLU A 121 31.35 27.92 7.74
C GLU A 121 30.01 27.74 6.96
N VAL A 122 28.91 27.49 7.67
CA VAL A 122 27.60 27.23 7.05
C VAL A 122 26.90 28.55 6.72
N PRO A 123 26.38 28.72 5.49
CA PRO A 123 25.49 29.83 5.17
C PRO A 123 24.24 29.89 6.08
N ASP A 124 23.90 31.07 6.59
CA ASP A 124 22.81 31.29 7.56
C ASP A 124 21.48 30.63 7.18
N HIS A 125 21.10 30.71 5.90
CA HIS A 125 19.85 30.14 5.40
C HIS A 125 19.82 28.59 5.46
N LEU A 126 20.98 27.93 5.48
CA LEU A 126 21.10 26.48 5.70
C LEU A 126 21.12 26.16 7.20
N VAL A 127 21.80 26.98 8.02
CA VAL A 127 21.77 26.86 9.49
C VAL A 127 20.35 26.97 10.00
N GLN A 128 19.59 27.96 9.54
CA GLN A 128 18.21 28.18 9.93
C GLN A 128 17.34 26.94 9.65
N ALA A 129 17.44 26.37 8.45
CA ALA A 129 16.69 25.17 8.09
C ALA A 129 17.16 23.94 8.89
N GLY A 130 18.46 23.86 9.20
CA GLY A 130 19.02 22.81 10.05
C GLY A 130 18.49 22.88 11.48
N ARG A 131 18.57 24.05 12.12
CA ARG A 131 18.05 24.29 13.47
C ARG A 131 16.56 23.98 13.55
N LEU A 132 15.78 24.43 12.58
CA LEU A 132 14.34 24.16 12.56
C LEU A 132 14.02 22.66 12.50
N ARG A 133 14.82 21.86 11.78
CA ARG A 133 14.68 20.40 11.75
C ARG A 133 15.04 19.74 13.08
N VAL A 134 16.03 20.29 13.79
CA VAL A 134 16.46 19.80 15.11
C VAL A 134 15.45 20.18 16.20
N GLU A 135 14.95 21.41 16.18
CA GLU A 135 13.96 21.92 17.13
C GLU A 135 12.60 21.21 16.98
N HIS A 136 12.26 20.81 15.74
CA HIS A 136 10.98 20.16 15.42
C HIS A 136 11.21 18.81 14.75
N GLU A 137 11.75 17.85 15.49
CA GLU A 137 12.15 16.54 14.98
C GLU A 137 11.00 15.75 14.33
N GLN A 138 9.80 15.87 14.90
CA GLN A 138 8.60 15.15 14.47
C GLN A 138 7.81 15.88 13.37
N ALA A 139 8.15 17.14 13.08
CA ALA A 139 7.42 17.92 12.11
C ALA A 139 7.73 17.48 10.67
N SER A 140 6.69 17.42 9.85
CA SER A 140 6.81 17.25 8.41
C SER A 140 7.60 18.40 7.78
N LEU A 141 8.12 18.19 6.58
CA LEU A 141 8.80 19.25 5.82
C LEU A 141 7.88 20.43 5.48
N GLU A 142 6.56 20.18 5.42
CA GLU A 142 5.56 21.21 5.18
C GLU A 142 5.35 22.08 6.43
N GLU A 143 5.20 21.46 7.59
CA GLU A 143 5.13 22.17 8.88
C GLU A 143 6.40 22.97 9.15
N LEU A 144 7.59 22.42 8.86
CA LEU A 144 8.84 23.20 8.92
C LEU A 144 8.81 24.42 7.98
N GLY A 145 8.23 24.27 6.79
CA GLY A 145 8.12 25.38 5.85
C GLY A 145 7.27 26.52 6.41
N GLN A 146 6.19 26.18 7.13
CA GLN A 146 5.29 27.14 7.77
C GLN A 146 5.92 27.79 9.02
N LEU A 147 6.72 27.04 9.78
CA LEU A 147 7.42 27.53 10.97
C LEU A 147 8.63 28.41 10.65
N ALA A 148 9.15 28.33 9.42
CA ALA A 148 10.29 29.14 9.02
C ALA A 148 9.91 30.63 8.89
N ASP A 149 10.87 31.51 9.16
CA ASP A 149 10.73 32.96 8.97
C ASP A 149 11.80 33.49 8.01
N PRO A 150 11.45 33.94 6.80
CA PRO A 150 10.09 33.95 6.23
C PRO A 150 9.59 32.54 5.89
N PRO A 151 8.26 32.32 5.86
CA PRO A 151 7.66 31.05 5.47
C PRO A 151 8.14 30.60 4.10
N MET A 152 8.37 29.30 3.95
CA MET A 152 8.86 28.73 2.71
C MET A 152 8.16 27.42 2.37
N THR A 153 8.24 27.02 1.10
CA THR A 153 7.63 25.77 0.66
C THR A 153 8.37 24.55 1.21
N LYS A 154 7.66 23.43 1.31
CA LYS A 154 8.22 22.11 1.62
C LYS A 154 9.52 21.82 0.86
N ASP A 155 9.52 22.10 -0.44
CA ASP A 155 10.67 21.83 -1.31
C ASP A 155 11.85 22.78 -1.06
N ALA A 156 11.58 24.02 -0.66
CA ALA A 156 12.62 24.97 -0.25
C ALA A 156 13.33 24.49 1.02
N VAL A 157 12.58 24.06 2.06
CA VAL A 157 13.16 23.47 3.28
C VAL A 157 13.96 22.21 2.93
N ALA A 158 13.35 21.28 2.18
CA ALA A 158 14.00 20.03 1.78
C ALA A 158 15.30 20.28 0.99
N GLY A 159 15.29 21.26 0.08
CA GLY A 159 16.46 21.68 -0.68
C GLY A 159 17.56 22.26 0.21
N ARG A 160 17.21 23.08 1.21
CA ARG A 160 18.18 23.62 2.17
C ARG A 160 18.81 22.53 3.03
N ILE A 161 18.00 21.64 3.61
CA ILE A 161 18.50 20.50 4.40
C ILE A 161 19.43 19.62 3.56
N ARG A 162 19.04 19.30 2.31
CA ARG A 162 19.88 18.48 1.42
C ARG A 162 21.23 19.13 1.11
N ARG A 163 21.26 20.44 0.88
CA ARG A 163 22.50 21.19 0.64
C ARG A 163 23.38 21.25 1.89
N LEU A 164 22.78 21.42 3.07
CA LEU A 164 23.50 21.37 4.35
C LEU A 164 24.22 20.03 4.53
N LEU A 165 23.50 18.92 4.35
CA LEU A 165 24.06 17.57 4.45
C LEU A 165 25.17 17.33 3.43
N ALA A 166 24.97 17.72 2.16
CA ALA A 166 25.99 17.58 1.13
C ALA A 166 27.27 18.37 1.43
N MET A 167 27.14 19.56 2.02
CA MET A 167 28.28 20.37 2.45
C MET A 167 29.04 19.69 3.60
N ALA A 168 28.32 19.15 4.59
CA ALA A 168 28.91 18.43 5.72
C ALA A 168 29.61 17.14 5.28
N ASP A 169 28.97 16.35 4.43
CA ASP A 169 29.54 15.10 3.91
C ASP A 169 30.81 15.36 3.09
N LYS A 170 30.86 16.46 2.34
CA LYS A 170 32.07 16.90 1.63
C LYS A 170 33.19 17.26 2.62
N LYS A 171 32.90 18.09 3.63
CA LYS A 171 33.89 18.48 4.66
C LYS A 171 34.40 17.28 5.44
N ALA A 172 33.53 16.35 5.80
CA ALA A 172 33.91 15.10 6.47
C ALA A 172 34.91 14.29 5.65
N LYS A 173 34.66 14.16 4.34
CA LYS A 173 35.55 13.48 3.41
C LYS A 173 36.92 14.16 3.32
N ASP A 174 36.94 15.49 3.21
CA ASP A 174 38.18 16.28 3.13
C ASP A 174 39.00 16.16 4.43
N MET A 175 38.33 16.11 5.58
CA MET A 175 38.95 15.90 6.90
C MET A 175 39.24 14.43 7.23
N ARG A 176 38.83 13.48 6.38
CA ARG A 176 38.92 12.03 6.60
C ARG A 176 38.26 11.56 7.90
N VAL A 177 37.12 12.15 8.25
CA VAL A 177 36.28 11.75 9.38
C VAL A 177 34.99 11.10 8.88
N PRO A 178 34.26 10.33 9.72
CA PRO A 178 32.95 9.79 9.36
C PRO A 178 31.96 10.89 8.96
N ASP A 179 31.18 10.61 7.92
CA ASP A 179 30.18 11.53 7.35
C ASP A 179 28.90 11.62 8.18
N THR A 180 27.91 12.37 7.71
CA THR A 180 26.65 12.54 8.47
C THR A 180 25.86 11.25 8.60
N SER A 181 26.05 10.26 7.71
CA SER A 181 25.31 9.00 7.78
C SER A 181 25.80 8.07 8.89
N SER A 182 27.02 8.29 9.41
CA SER A 182 27.60 7.42 10.44
C SER A 182 26.89 7.48 11.79
N VAL A 183 26.06 8.51 12.03
CA VAL A 183 25.30 8.66 13.29
C VAL A 183 23.91 8.01 13.21
N VAL A 184 23.53 7.48 12.05
CA VAL A 184 22.24 6.80 11.88
C VAL A 184 22.39 5.36 12.37
N THR A 185 21.85 5.05 13.55
CA THR A 185 21.91 3.70 14.11
C THR A 185 20.87 2.78 13.48
N GLU A 186 21.08 1.46 13.57
CA GLU A 186 20.08 0.46 13.16
C GLU A 186 18.78 0.61 13.97
N GLU A 187 18.86 0.95 15.26
CA GLU A 187 17.68 1.21 16.11
C GLU A 187 16.84 2.40 15.61
N MET A 188 17.47 3.48 15.12
CA MET A 188 16.75 4.59 14.46
C MET A 188 16.12 4.18 13.14
N SER A 189 16.69 3.16 12.49
CA SER A 189 16.07 2.51 11.33
C SER A 189 14.88 1.62 11.68
N GLU A 190 14.79 1.11 12.91
CA GLU A 190 13.74 0.21 13.41
C GLU A 190 12.62 0.91 14.20
N MET A 191 12.82 2.16 14.66
CA MET A 191 11.80 2.92 15.41
C MET A 191 10.48 3.15 14.67
N ALA A 192 10.44 2.95 13.34
CA ALA A 192 9.22 3.07 12.54
C ALA A 192 8.37 1.78 12.50
N ASP A 193 8.84 0.69 13.10
CA ASP A 193 8.14 -0.59 13.13
C ASP A 193 7.41 -0.88 14.45
N ARG A 194 7.59 -0.03 15.48
CA ARG A 194 6.92 -0.13 16.79
C ARG A 194 5.64 0.67 16.88
#